data_AF-A0A439LJR6-F1
#
_entry.id   AF-A0A439LJR6-F1
#
_cell.length_a   1.000
_cell.length_b   1.000
_cell.length_c   1.000
_cell.angle_alpha   90.00
_cell.angle_beta   90.00
_cell.angle_gamma   90.00
#
_symmetry.space_group_name_H-M   'P 1'
#
loop_
_entity.id
_entity.type
_entity.pdbx_description
1 polymer ?
#
loop_
_entity_poly.entity_id
_entity_poly.type
_entity_poly.pdbx_seq_one_letter_code
_entity_poly.pdbx_strand_id
1 'polypeptide(L)'
;MSASLLKERAQLYMYVSSTGVFFPYLRSRIDESVKPVLVEDPSKAWSSFGVRKTLSEIEAENAFPGKTIIVRPHYIIGPDDTTYRFPYWPQRVQRGGEVLAPGRRTDHVQFVDVRDLTEWMIRMIEEAATGIYNVAGPHSPMSMAEFLAQVQESLTNSPSSPILILVFEIVEDNSLSRNAARVERFASAAREFWSFLPYHK
;
A
#
# COMPACT_ATOMS: atom_id res chain seq x y z
N MET A 1 14.30 23.75 2.86
CA MET A 1 14.12 22.30 2.63
C MET A 1 15.47 21.61 2.83
N SER A 2 15.49 20.37 3.36
CA SER A 2 16.73 19.61 3.65
C SER A 2 17.63 19.46 2.43
N ALA A 3 17.07 19.17 1.25
CA ALA A 3 17.84 18.99 0.02
C ALA A 3 18.68 20.23 -0.33
N SER A 4 18.09 21.43 -0.25
CA SER A 4 18.81 22.69 -0.54
C SER A 4 19.98 22.94 0.41
N LEU A 5 19.90 22.47 1.66
CA LEU A 5 20.98 22.61 2.65
C LEU A 5 22.14 21.64 2.39
N LEU A 6 21.85 20.48 1.78
CA LEU A 6 22.81 19.40 1.58
C LEU A 6 23.48 19.40 0.20
N LYS A 7 22.99 20.19 -0.76
CA LYS A 7 23.42 20.14 -2.18
C LYS A 7 24.93 20.28 -2.42
N GLU A 8 25.63 21.03 -1.57
CA GLU A 8 27.10 21.23 -1.67
C GLU A 8 27.90 20.28 -0.78
N ARG A 9 27.22 19.39 -0.03
CA ARG A 9 27.83 18.54 1.01
C ARG A 9 27.57 17.05 0.80
N ALA A 10 26.53 16.68 0.08
CA ALA A 10 26.18 15.31 -0.24
C ALA A 10 26.41 15.02 -1.73
N GLN A 11 26.82 13.79 -2.05
CA GLN A 11 27.04 13.37 -3.44
C GLN A 11 25.73 12.92 -4.11
N LEU A 12 24.78 12.41 -3.33
CA LEU A 12 23.48 11.90 -3.76
C LEU A 12 22.40 12.32 -2.77
N TYR A 13 21.16 12.39 -3.24
CA TYR A 13 19.99 12.64 -2.41
C TYR A 13 18.89 11.61 -2.68
N MET A 14 18.70 10.70 -1.73
CA MET A 14 17.60 9.75 -1.79
C MET A 14 16.34 10.36 -1.16
N TYR A 15 15.23 10.32 -1.89
CA TYR A 15 13.93 10.75 -1.41
C TYR A 15 12.93 9.59 -1.42
N VAL A 16 12.39 9.26 -0.25
CA VAL A 16 11.31 8.28 -0.11
C VAL A 16 9.98 8.95 -0.44
N SER A 17 9.54 8.74 -1.67
CA SER A 17 8.24 9.14 -2.18
C SER A 17 7.16 8.08 -1.86
N SER A 18 6.21 7.84 -2.75
CA SER A 18 5.14 6.84 -2.65
C SER A 18 4.50 6.60 -4.00
N THR A 19 3.99 5.39 -4.28
CA THR A 19 3.12 5.17 -5.44
C THR A 19 1.81 5.97 -5.37
N GLY A 20 1.49 6.60 -4.23
CA GLY A 20 0.43 7.59 -4.08
C GLY A 20 0.49 8.73 -5.09
N VAL A 21 1.66 8.98 -5.70
CA VAL A 21 1.82 9.96 -6.80
C VAL A 21 0.96 9.65 -8.04
N PHE A 22 0.45 8.41 -8.15
CA PHE A 22 -0.41 7.97 -9.26
C PHE A 22 -1.90 7.89 -8.90
N PHE A 23 -2.27 8.21 -7.66
CA PHE A 23 -3.68 8.22 -7.25
C PHE A 23 -4.49 9.16 -8.16
N PRO A 24 -5.68 8.75 -8.68
CA PRO A 24 -6.54 7.66 -8.21
C PRO A 24 -6.38 6.30 -8.95
N TYR A 25 -5.22 6.00 -9.55
CA TYR A 25 -4.91 4.69 -10.15
C TYR A 25 -5.89 4.24 -11.25
N LEU A 26 -6.12 5.11 -12.25
CA LEU A 26 -7.08 4.87 -13.34
C LEU A 26 -6.67 3.77 -14.34
N ARG A 27 -5.50 3.14 -14.16
CA ARG A 27 -4.98 2.09 -15.03
C ARG A 27 -4.17 1.07 -14.23
N SER A 28 -4.03 -0.13 -14.79
CA SER A 28 -3.15 -1.18 -14.26
C SER A 28 -1.73 -1.06 -14.84
N ARG A 29 -0.78 -1.77 -14.22
CA ARG A 29 0.62 -1.88 -14.68
C ARG A 29 1.29 -0.51 -14.85
N ILE A 30 1.24 0.30 -13.80
CA ILE A 30 1.86 1.62 -13.77
C ILE A 30 3.36 1.45 -13.55
N ASP A 31 4.15 1.88 -14.53
CA ASP A 31 5.61 1.99 -14.45
C ASP A 31 6.05 3.44 -14.24
N GLU A 32 7.37 3.67 -14.19
CA GLU A 32 7.99 4.96 -13.91
C GLU A 32 7.88 5.95 -15.09
N SER A 33 7.48 5.48 -16.28
CA SER A 33 7.19 6.37 -17.43
C SER A 33 5.88 7.14 -17.25
N VAL A 34 5.02 6.65 -16.35
CA VAL A 34 3.77 7.31 -16.02
C VAL A 34 4.05 8.63 -15.29
N LYS A 35 3.52 9.72 -15.83
CA LYS A 35 3.60 11.03 -15.18
C LYS A 35 2.76 11.05 -13.90
N PRO A 36 3.36 11.44 -12.76
CA PRO A 36 2.63 11.72 -11.52
C PRO A 36 1.54 12.79 -11.66
N VAL A 37 0.60 12.77 -10.73
CA VAL A 37 -0.43 13.81 -10.60
C VAL A 37 0.16 15.05 -9.92
N LEU A 38 -0.14 16.23 -10.47
CA LEU A 38 0.36 17.53 -10.02
C LEU A 38 -0.72 18.44 -9.45
N VAL A 39 -2.00 18.11 -9.68
CA VAL A 39 -3.13 18.95 -9.30
C VAL A 39 -4.01 18.17 -8.33
N GLU A 40 -4.33 18.79 -7.20
CA GLU A 40 -5.23 18.20 -6.22
C GLU A 40 -6.65 18.15 -6.78
N ASP A 41 -7.32 17.01 -6.57
CA ASP A 41 -8.75 16.87 -6.81
C ASP A 41 -9.46 16.94 -5.44
N PRO A 42 -10.14 18.06 -5.12
CA PRO A 42 -10.80 18.21 -3.82
C PRO A 42 -11.96 17.23 -3.63
N SER A 43 -12.47 16.60 -4.70
CA SER A 43 -13.51 15.57 -4.61
C SER A 43 -12.96 14.20 -4.17
N LYS A 44 -11.64 14.02 -4.17
CA LYS A 44 -11.00 12.77 -3.80
C LYS A 44 -10.22 12.95 -2.49
N ALA A 45 -10.75 12.34 -1.43
CA ALA A 45 -9.97 12.15 -0.20
C ALA A 45 -8.61 11.54 -0.59
N TRP A 46 -7.51 12.13 -0.12
CA TRP A 46 -6.12 11.72 -0.37
C TRP A 46 -5.41 12.23 -1.63
N SER A 47 -6.06 13.03 -2.49
CA SER A 47 -5.39 13.62 -3.67
C SER A 47 -4.18 14.50 -3.29
N SER A 48 -4.29 15.26 -2.20
CA SER A 48 -3.23 16.13 -1.69
C SER A 48 -1.97 15.39 -1.26
N PHE A 49 -2.08 14.16 -0.76
CA PHE A 49 -0.91 13.38 -0.37
C PHE A 49 -0.03 13.04 -1.58
N GLY A 50 -0.65 12.53 -2.65
CA GLY A 50 0.06 12.18 -3.90
C GLY A 50 0.73 13.40 -4.53
N VAL A 51 -0.01 14.50 -4.63
CA VAL A 51 0.51 15.76 -5.20
C VAL A 51 1.69 16.31 -4.38
N ARG A 52 1.59 16.33 -3.04
CA ARG A 52 2.69 16.78 -2.18
C ARG A 52 3.94 15.91 -2.32
N LYS A 53 3.78 14.60 -2.52
CA LYS A 53 4.89 13.70 -2.83
C LYS A 53 5.50 14.04 -4.18
N THR A 54 4.70 14.21 -5.23
CA THR A 54 5.18 14.64 -6.56
C THR A 54 5.97 15.94 -6.52
N LEU A 55 5.46 16.96 -5.84
CA LEU A 55 6.14 18.25 -5.72
C LEU A 55 7.47 18.13 -4.97
N SER A 56 7.53 17.25 -3.95
CA SER A 56 8.78 17.01 -3.24
C SER A 56 9.82 16.27 -4.09
N GLU A 57 9.39 15.37 -5.00
CA GLU A 57 10.30 14.74 -5.98
C GLU A 57 10.91 15.78 -6.91
N ILE A 58 10.10 16.70 -7.43
CA ILE A 58 10.55 17.81 -8.29
C ILE A 58 11.58 18.67 -7.55
N GLU A 59 11.30 19.03 -6.30
CA GLU A 59 12.20 19.84 -5.49
C GLU A 59 13.50 19.11 -5.13
N ALA A 60 13.47 17.79 -4.93
CA ALA A 60 14.67 16.99 -4.74
C ALA A 60 15.54 17.00 -6.01
N GLU A 61 14.94 16.81 -7.19
CA GLU A 61 15.66 16.84 -8.47
C GLU A 61 16.22 18.22 -8.79
N ASN A 62 15.47 19.29 -8.52
CA ASN A 62 15.96 20.66 -8.66
C ASN A 62 17.19 20.95 -7.79
N ALA A 63 17.23 20.39 -6.57
CA ALA A 63 18.35 20.57 -5.65
C ALA A 63 19.56 19.67 -5.98
N PHE A 64 19.33 18.49 -6.55
CA PHE A 64 20.35 17.50 -6.91
C PHE A 64 20.18 16.99 -8.36
N PRO A 65 20.37 17.84 -9.39
CA PRO A 65 20.10 17.45 -10.78
C PRO A 65 20.92 16.24 -11.21
N GLY A 66 20.25 15.18 -11.66
CA GLY A 66 20.88 13.91 -12.06
C GLY A 66 21.57 13.15 -10.92
N LYS A 67 21.30 13.50 -9.66
CA LYS A 67 21.92 12.94 -8.46
C LYS A 67 20.90 12.52 -7.41
N THR A 68 19.65 12.29 -7.82
CA THR A 68 18.59 11.81 -6.94
C THR A 68 18.33 10.33 -7.09
N ILE A 69 17.88 9.72 -6.00
CA ILE A 69 17.24 8.40 -6.00
C ILE A 69 15.83 8.58 -5.46
N ILE A 70 14.84 8.55 -6.33
CA ILE A 70 13.43 8.69 -5.96
C ILE A 70 12.83 7.30 -5.79
N VAL A 71 12.49 6.95 -4.55
CA VAL A 71 11.94 5.64 -4.21
C VAL A 71 10.44 5.78 -3.99
N ARG A 72 9.62 5.12 -4.81
CA ARG A 72 8.15 5.12 -4.72
C ARG A 72 7.68 3.74 -4.23
N PRO A 73 7.73 3.48 -2.91
CA PRO A 73 7.27 2.21 -2.38
C PRO A 73 5.75 2.11 -2.48
N HIS A 74 5.29 0.88 -2.71
CA HIS A 74 3.94 0.44 -2.37
C HIS A 74 3.77 0.40 -0.84
N TYR A 75 2.72 -0.26 -0.38
CA TYR A 75 2.45 -0.42 1.03
C TYR A 75 3.64 -1.08 1.75
N ILE A 76 4.29 -0.37 2.66
CA ILE A 76 5.42 -0.89 3.45
C ILE A 76 4.87 -1.68 4.65
N ILE A 77 5.38 -2.89 4.87
CA ILE A 77 5.02 -3.77 5.98
C ILE A 77 6.27 -4.20 6.73
N GLY A 78 6.11 -4.70 7.96
CA GLY A 78 7.20 -5.34 8.69
C GLY A 78 7.14 -5.08 10.19
N PRO A 79 8.19 -5.46 10.93
CA PRO A 79 8.33 -5.11 12.34
C PRO A 79 8.13 -3.62 12.58
N ASP A 80 7.51 -3.28 13.71
CA ASP A 80 7.21 -1.90 14.15
C ASP A 80 6.24 -1.10 13.26
N ASP A 81 5.48 -1.75 12.37
CA ASP A 81 4.36 -1.09 11.65
C ASP A 81 3.23 -0.68 12.62
N THR A 82 3.23 0.60 13.00
CA THR A 82 2.22 1.19 13.88
C THR A 82 0.91 1.55 13.17
N THR A 83 0.81 1.33 11.85
CA THR A 83 -0.41 1.66 11.08
C THR A 83 -1.48 0.60 11.20
N TYR A 84 -1.13 -0.61 11.68
CA TYR A 84 -2.02 -1.76 11.88
C TYR A 84 -2.76 -2.26 10.63
N ARG A 85 -2.48 -1.74 9.43
CA ARG A 85 -3.24 -2.13 8.22
C ARG A 85 -2.77 -3.45 7.61
N PHE A 86 -1.51 -3.87 7.83
CA PHE A 86 -1.10 -5.25 7.54
C PHE A 86 -1.37 -6.23 8.70
N PRO A 87 -1.03 -5.91 9.97
CA PRO A 87 -1.33 -6.78 11.12
C PRO A 87 -2.81 -7.15 11.29
N TYR A 88 -3.73 -6.33 10.77
CA TYR A 88 -5.16 -6.64 10.69
C TYR A 88 -5.42 -8.04 10.10
N TRP A 89 -4.75 -8.41 9.01
CA TRP A 89 -5.03 -9.65 8.29
C TRP A 89 -4.76 -10.91 9.12
N PRO A 90 -3.55 -11.16 9.64
CA PRO A 90 -3.31 -12.34 10.46
C PRO A 90 -4.15 -12.33 11.75
N GLN A 91 -4.33 -11.19 12.40
CA GLN A 91 -5.16 -11.10 13.61
C GLN A 91 -6.64 -11.42 13.31
N ARG A 92 -7.16 -10.93 12.17
CA ARG A 92 -8.55 -11.17 11.79
C ARG A 92 -8.79 -12.60 11.34
N VAL A 93 -7.87 -13.16 10.57
CA VAL A 93 -7.93 -14.55 10.12
C VAL A 93 -7.82 -15.49 11.31
N GLN A 94 -6.95 -15.23 12.29
CA GLN A 94 -6.82 -16.04 13.50
C GLN A 94 -8.13 -16.15 14.31
N ARG A 95 -8.97 -15.11 14.32
CA ARG A 95 -10.30 -15.14 14.97
C ARG A 95 -11.30 -16.10 14.29
N GLY A 96 -11.02 -16.53 13.06
CA GLY A 96 -11.89 -17.38 12.27
C GLY A 96 -13.18 -16.69 11.81
N GLY A 97 -14.13 -17.47 11.30
CA GLY A 97 -15.40 -16.96 10.76
C GLY A 97 -15.25 -16.28 9.40
N GLU A 98 -16.24 -15.45 9.05
CA GLU A 98 -16.28 -14.74 7.75
C GLU A 98 -15.40 -13.49 7.79
N VAL A 99 -14.48 -13.32 6.83
CA VAL A 99 -13.57 -12.16 6.72
C VAL A 99 -13.97 -11.32 5.52
N LEU A 100 -14.23 -10.01 5.71
CA LEU A 100 -14.35 -9.07 4.60
C LEU A 100 -12.97 -8.69 4.07
N ALA A 101 -12.82 -8.79 2.74
CA ALA A 101 -11.65 -8.32 2.02
C ALA A 101 -12.07 -7.33 0.92
N PRO A 102 -11.28 -6.27 0.68
CA PRO A 102 -11.60 -5.28 -0.35
C PRO A 102 -11.35 -5.83 -1.76
N GLY A 103 -12.09 -5.31 -2.73
CA GLY A 103 -11.92 -5.64 -4.15
C GLY A 103 -12.40 -7.04 -4.52
N ARG A 104 -11.95 -7.52 -5.67
CA ARG A 104 -12.25 -8.85 -6.21
C ARG A 104 -11.20 -9.85 -5.75
N ARG A 105 -11.57 -11.13 -5.75
CA ARG A 105 -10.67 -12.25 -5.44
C ARG A 105 -9.40 -12.25 -6.29
N THR A 106 -9.51 -11.76 -7.53
CA THR A 106 -8.43 -11.72 -8.52
C THR A 106 -7.66 -10.39 -8.53
N ASP A 107 -8.08 -9.39 -7.74
CA ASP A 107 -7.33 -8.13 -7.68
C ASP A 107 -5.97 -8.39 -7.02
N HIS A 108 -4.93 -7.74 -7.55
CA HIS A 108 -3.57 -7.92 -7.05
C HIS A 108 -3.37 -7.18 -5.73
N VAL A 109 -2.66 -7.83 -4.82
CA VAL A 109 -2.17 -7.26 -3.58
C VAL A 109 -0.69 -6.94 -3.75
N GLN A 110 -0.29 -5.71 -3.40
CA GLN A 110 1.10 -5.29 -3.48
C GLN A 110 1.56 -4.62 -2.18
N PHE A 111 2.69 -5.09 -1.66
CA PHE A 111 3.34 -4.57 -0.46
C PHE A 111 4.84 -4.88 -0.50
N VAL A 112 5.64 -4.22 0.32
CA VAL A 112 7.08 -4.47 0.44
C VAL A 112 7.48 -4.58 1.91
N ASP A 113 8.30 -5.56 2.25
CA ASP A 113 8.88 -5.66 3.60
C ASP A 113 9.88 -4.52 3.82
N VAL A 114 9.82 -3.88 4.99
CA VAL A 114 10.70 -2.77 5.36
C VAL A 114 12.17 -3.18 5.35
N ARG A 115 12.49 -4.43 5.69
CA ARG A 115 13.86 -4.94 5.71
C ARG A 115 14.41 -5.07 4.28
N ASP A 116 13.63 -5.66 3.38
CA ASP A 116 13.99 -5.78 1.97
C ASP A 116 14.12 -4.40 1.32
N LEU A 117 13.17 -3.50 1.59
CA LEU A 117 13.18 -2.14 1.08
C LEU A 117 14.43 -1.37 1.54
N THR A 118 14.74 -1.43 2.84
CA THR A 118 15.88 -0.70 3.41
C THR A 118 17.22 -1.27 2.98
N GLU A 119 17.35 -2.60 2.91
CA GLU A 119 18.53 -3.25 2.34
C GLU A 119 18.76 -2.79 0.90
N TRP A 120 17.72 -2.84 0.06
CA TRP A 120 17.80 -2.41 -1.33
C TRP A 120 18.15 -0.92 -1.44
N MET A 121 17.54 -0.05 -0.64
CA MET A 121 17.85 1.38 -0.62
C MET A 121 19.32 1.66 -0.27
N ILE A 122 19.89 0.93 0.69
CA ILE A 122 21.30 1.07 1.06
C ILE A 122 22.19 0.70 -0.14
N ARG A 123 21.91 -0.44 -0.79
CA ARG A 123 22.65 -0.87 -2.00
C ARG A 123 22.60 0.18 -3.11
N MET A 124 21.43 0.77 -3.37
CA MET A 124 21.27 1.82 -4.38
C MET A 124 22.15 3.05 -4.10
N ILE A 125 22.32 3.41 -2.82
CA ILE A 125 23.20 4.52 -2.41
C ILE A 125 24.67 4.13 -2.59
N GLU A 126 25.06 2.92 -2.18
CA GLU A 126 26.44 2.41 -2.28
C GLU A 126 26.92 2.31 -3.73
N GLU A 127 26.02 1.91 -4.64
CA GLU A 127 26.29 1.80 -6.08
C GLU A 127 26.20 3.15 -6.81
N ALA A 128 25.89 4.23 -6.09
CA ALA A 128 25.63 5.55 -6.63
C ALA A 128 24.61 5.55 -7.79
N ALA A 129 23.61 4.68 -7.69
CA ALA A 129 22.52 4.65 -8.65
C ALA A 129 21.73 5.96 -8.61
N THR A 130 21.04 6.28 -9.70
CA THR A 130 20.22 7.49 -9.82
C THR A 130 18.98 7.19 -10.63
N GLY A 131 17.88 7.88 -10.34
CA GLY A 131 16.64 7.77 -11.08
C GLY A 131 15.43 7.54 -10.18
N ILE A 132 14.36 7.08 -10.80
CA ILE A 132 13.06 6.90 -10.18
C ILE A 132 12.72 5.41 -10.20
N TYR A 133 12.24 4.88 -9.08
CA TYR A 133 11.96 3.46 -8.91
C TYR A 133 10.63 3.26 -8.19
N ASN A 134 9.69 2.58 -8.82
CA ASN A 134 8.53 2.01 -8.15
C ASN A 134 8.97 0.73 -7.46
N VAL A 135 8.78 0.65 -6.15
CA VAL A 135 9.17 -0.53 -5.37
C VAL A 135 7.91 -1.27 -4.94
N ALA A 136 7.76 -2.50 -5.42
CA ALA A 136 6.60 -3.33 -5.18
C ALA A 136 7.05 -4.77 -4.93
N GLY A 137 6.43 -5.40 -3.95
CA GLY A 137 6.37 -6.85 -3.85
C GLY A 137 4.91 -7.30 -3.83
N PRO A 138 4.65 -8.61 -3.69
CA PRO A 138 5.65 -9.69 -3.79
C PRO A 138 6.24 -9.80 -5.22
N HIS A 139 7.37 -10.52 -5.37
CA HIS A 139 8.08 -10.66 -6.65
C HIS A 139 7.18 -11.14 -7.80
N SER A 140 6.31 -12.11 -7.51
CA SER A 140 5.31 -12.60 -8.45
C SER A 140 3.94 -12.04 -8.11
N PRO A 141 3.07 -11.72 -9.10
CA PRO A 141 1.72 -11.25 -8.84
C PRO A 141 0.98 -12.17 -7.87
N MET A 142 0.37 -11.56 -6.85
CA MET A 142 -0.40 -12.26 -5.82
C MET A 142 -1.81 -11.68 -5.82
N SER A 143 -2.81 -12.52 -6.02
CA SER A 143 -4.22 -12.14 -5.90
C SER A 143 -4.66 -12.03 -4.44
N MET A 144 -5.74 -11.30 -4.19
CA MET A 144 -6.36 -11.20 -2.87
C MET A 144 -6.72 -12.58 -2.29
N ALA A 145 -7.20 -13.50 -3.13
CA ALA A 145 -7.49 -14.87 -2.69
C ALA A 145 -6.24 -15.63 -2.25
N GLU A 146 -5.15 -15.56 -3.02
CA GLU A 146 -3.87 -16.19 -2.67
C GLU A 146 -3.26 -15.57 -1.42
N PHE A 147 -3.32 -14.24 -1.29
CA PHE A 147 -2.86 -13.52 -0.11
C PHE A 147 -3.54 -14.03 1.16
N LEU A 148 -4.87 -14.10 1.17
CA LEU A 148 -5.62 -14.56 2.35
C LEU A 148 -5.37 -16.05 2.67
N ALA A 149 -5.19 -16.88 1.63
CA ALA A 149 -4.82 -18.29 1.81
C ALA A 149 -3.44 -18.43 2.47
N GLN A 150 -2.45 -17.64 2.03
CA GLN A 150 -1.11 -17.64 2.63
C GLN A 150 -1.11 -17.09 4.07
N VAL A 151 -1.92 -16.05 4.35
CA VAL A 151 -2.11 -15.58 5.72
C VAL A 151 -2.66 -16.70 6.60
N GLN A 152 -3.68 -17.43 6.14
CA GLN A 152 -4.23 -18.57 6.87
C GLN A 152 -3.19 -19.67 7.08
N GLU A 153 -2.46 -20.07 6.04
CA GLU A 153 -1.41 -21.09 6.11
C GLU A 153 -0.27 -20.70 7.06
N SER A 154 0.11 -19.42 7.11
CA SER A 154 1.12 -18.95 8.07
C SER A 154 0.69 -19.10 9.54
N LEU A 155 -0.62 -19.20 9.80
CA LEU A 155 -1.19 -19.35 11.14
C LEU A 155 -1.42 -20.82 11.53
N THR A 156 -1.47 -21.77 10.58
CA THR A 156 -1.84 -23.17 10.83
C THR A 156 -0.75 -24.02 11.49
N ASN A 157 0.39 -23.44 11.87
CA ASN A 157 1.24 -23.99 12.95
C ASN A 157 0.57 -23.88 14.35
N SER A 158 -0.66 -23.36 14.42
CA SER A 158 -1.59 -23.47 15.55
C SER A 158 -2.92 -24.08 15.07
N PRO A 159 -3.58 -24.96 15.85
CA PRO A 159 -4.82 -25.59 15.44
C PRO A 159 -5.97 -24.56 15.39
N SER A 160 -6.27 -24.02 14.22
CA SER A 160 -7.39 -23.10 14.01
C SER A 160 -8.46 -23.72 13.11
N SER A 161 -9.72 -23.62 13.55
CA SER A 161 -10.93 -24.04 12.85
C SER A 161 -10.99 -23.58 11.39
N PRO A 162 -11.67 -24.32 10.49
CA PRO A 162 -11.80 -23.93 9.08
C PRO A 162 -12.40 -22.53 8.93
N ILE A 163 -11.76 -21.69 8.12
CA ILE A 163 -12.16 -20.29 7.88
C ILE A 163 -12.92 -20.22 6.56
N LEU A 164 -14.10 -19.62 6.59
CA LEU A 164 -14.87 -19.31 5.38
C LEU A 164 -14.49 -17.91 4.90
N ILE A 165 -13.64 -17.82 3.89
CA ILE A 165 -13.26 -16.52 3.30
C ILE A 165 -14.38 -16.06 2.36
N LEU A 166 -15.21 -15.15 2.84
CA LEU A 166 -16.14 -14.40 2.00
C LEU A 166 -15.44 -13.13 1.48
N VAL A 167 -14.73 -13.24 0.35
CA VAL A 167 -14.36 -12.05 -0.40
C VAL A 167 -15.65 -11.45 -0.96
N PHE A 168 -16.07 -10.31 -0.43
CA PHE A 168 -17.14 -9.52 -1.00
C PHE A 168 -16.53 -8.60 -2.03
N GLU A 169 -17.06 -8.66 -3.24
CA GLU A 169 -16.95 -7.54 -4.14
C GLU A 169 -17.70 -6.38 -3.46
N ILE A 170 -16.99 -5.30 -3.10
CA ILE A 170 -17.65 -4.01 -2.88
C ILE A 170 -18.08 -3.56 -4.26
N VAL A 171 -19.16 -4.15 -4.76
CA VAL A 171 -19.85 -3.60 -5.92
C VAL A 171 -20.50 -2.32 -5.40
N GLU A 172 -20.33 -1.19 -6.10
CA GLU A 172 -21.25 -0.05 -6.01
C GLU A 172 -22.65 -0.44 -6.54
N ASP A 173 -23.10 -1.66 -6.27
CA ASP A 173 -24.38 -2.19 -6.70
C ASP A 173 -25.37 -2.06 -5.55
N ASN A 174 -26.37 -1.22 -5.80
CA ASN A 174 -27.58 -1.07 -4.99
C ASN A 174 -28.35 -2.40 -4.79
N SER A 175 -27.89 -3.53 -5.32
CA SER A 175 -28.45 -4.87 -5.12
C SER A 175 -28.23 -5.48 -3.74
N LEU A 176 -27.35 -4.90 -2.89
CA LEU A 176 -27.24 -5.28 -1.47
C LEU A 176 -28.61 -5.24 -0.75
N SER A 177 -29.54 -4.42 -1.24
CA SER A 177 -30.90 -4.27 -0.72
C SER A 177 -31.79 -5.53 -0.72
N ARG A 178 -31.43 -6.62 -1.42
CA ARG A 178 -32.34 -7.78 -1.58
C ARG A 178 -32.21 -8.90 -0.54
N ASN A 179 -31.23 -8.85 0.37
CA ASN A 179 -31.10 -9.87 1.42
C ASN A 179 -30.63 -9.24 2.75
N ALA A 180 -31.58 -8.98 3.66
CA ALA A 180 -31.34 -8.33 4.95
C ALA A 180 -30.27 -9.03 5.80
N ALA A 181 -30.19 -10.36 5.77
CA ALA A 181 -29.16 -11.10 6.50
C ALA A 181 -27.76 -10.87 5.93
N ARG A 182 -27.64 -10.65 4.61
CA ARG A 182 -26.38 -10.35 3.94
C ARG A 182 -25.94 -8.90 4.18
N VAL A 183 -26.89 -7.96 4.23
CA VAL A 183 -26.64 -6.57 4.61
C VAL A 183 -26.15 -6.47 6.05
N GLU A 184 -26.80 -7.15 6.99
CA GLU A 184 -26.40 -7.08 8.39
C GLU A 184 -25.03 -7.72 8.63
N ARG A 185 -24.72 -8.83 7.95
CA ARG A 185 -23.38 -9.43 7.97
C ARG A 185 -22.31 -8.49 7.41
N PHE A 186 -22.59 -7.83 6.29
CA PHE A 186 -21.69 -6.82 5.72
C PHE A 186 -21.50 -5.65 6.67
N ALA A 187 -22.57 -5.10 7.24
CA ALA A 187 -22.51 -3.99 8.20
C ALA A 187 -21.74 -4.37 9.47
N SER A 188 -21.96 -5.58 10.00
CA SER A 188 -21.22 -6.11 11.16
C SER A 188 -19.73 -6.21 10.89
N ALA A 189 -19.32 -6.82 9.78
CA ALA A 189 -17.92 -6.99 9.49
C ALA A 189 -17.24 -5.70 8.99
N ALA A 190 -17.99 -4.77 8.38
CA ALA A 190 -17.49 -3.42 8.12
C ALA A 190 -17.23 -2.66 9.43
N ARG A 191 -18.17 -2.70 10.40
CA ARG A 191 -17.96 -2.11 11.74
C ARG A 191 -16.72 -2.70 12.42
N GLU A 192 -16.50 -4.01 12.29
CA GLU A 192 -15.28 -4.66 12.79
C GLU A 192 -14.02 -4.12 12.08
N PHE A 193 -13.98 -4.10 10.75
CA PHE A 193 -12.85 -3.57 9.97
C PHE A 193 -12.50 -2.13 10.36
N TRP A 194 -13.50 -1.25 10.45
CA TRP A 194 -13.30 0.15 10.83
C TRP A 194 -12.80 0.30 12.27
N SER A 195 -13.18 -0.59 13.20
CA SER A 195 -12.70 -0.55 14.59
C SER A 195 -11.20 -0.86 14.75
N PHE A 196 -10.59 -1.51 13.75
CA PHE A 196 -9.16 -1.83 13.74
C PHE A 196 -8.28 -0.69 13.18
N LEU A 197 -8.85 0.23 12.41
CA LEU A 197 -8.09 1.32 11.85
C LEU A 197 -7.88 2.42 12.90
N PRO A 198 -6.64 2.88 13.13
CA PRO A 198 -6.30 3.82 14.21
C PRO A 198 -6.94 5.21 14.07
N TYR A 199 -7.73 5.47 13.02
CA TYR A 199 -8.33 6.76 12.71
C TYR A 199 -9.75 6.95 13.26
N HIS A 200 -10.24 6.05 14.12
CA HIS A 200 -11.59 6.12 14.71
C HIS A 200 -11.61 6.24 16.25
N LYS A 201 -10.57 6.78 16.88
CA LYS A 201 -10.62 7.29 18.26
C LYS A 201 -10.54 8.80 18.30
#